data_AF-A0A814KDL9-F1
#
_entry.id   AF-A0A814KDL9-F1
#
_cell.length_a   1.000
_cell.length_b   1.000
_cell.length_c   1.000
_cell.angle_alpha   90.00
_cell.angle_beta   90.00
_cell.angle_gamma   90.00
#
_symmetry.space_group_name_H-M   'P 1'
#
loop_
_entity.id
_entity.type
_entity.pdbx_description
1 polymer ?
#
loop_
_entity_poly.entity_id
_entity_poly.type
_entity_poly.pdbx_seq_one_letter_code
_entity_poly.pdbx_strand_id
1 'polypeptide(L)'
;MMNFDVNSRLFSLTYYLDTSIKKATEIYVPSLVYPKSTYNITVNQYIQWKVDPINTNIILVEPTQYYISKKEKNLLGIIQIAPTA
;
A
#
# COMPACT_ATOMS: atom_id res chain seq x y z
N MET A 1 -7.36 -9.24 3.27
CA MET A 1 -6.79 -10.33 2.47
C MET A 1 -5.46 -9.89 1.90
N MET A 2 -4.41 -10.68 2.13
CA MET A 2 -3.06 -10.45 1.61
C MET A 2 -2.71 -11.59 0.67
N ASN A 3 -2.18 -11.28 -0.51
CA ASN A 3 -1.77 -12.27 -1.50
C ASN A 3 -0.45 -11.86 -2.15
N PHE A 4 0.41 -12.85 -2.42
CA PHE A 4 1.62 -12.68 -3.20
C PHE A 4 1.72 -13.79 -4.25
N ASP A 5 1.68 -13.42 -5.52
CA ASP A 5 1.91 -14.35 -6.63
C ASP A 5 3.39 -14.41 -6.94
N VAL A 6 4.01 -15.57 -6.71
CA VAL A 6 5.44 -15.80 -6.92
C VAL A 6 5.86 -15.72 -8.39
N ASN A 7 4.97 -16.05 -9.33
CA ASN A 7 5.30 -16.11 -10.76
C ASN A 7 5.37 -14.70 -11.36
N SER A 8 4.34 -13.89 -11.09
CA SER A 8 4.27 -12.50 -11.53
C SER A 8 4.98 -11.52 -10.59
N ARG A 9 5.37 -11.98 -9.39
CA ARG A 9 5.86 -11.14 -8.27
C ARG A 9 4.87 -10.03 -7.90
N LEU A 10 3.58 -10.28 -8.10
CA LEU A 10 2.51 -9.35 -7.76
C LEU A 10 2.13 -9.52 -6.28
N PHE A 11 2.34 -8.47 -5.50
CA PHE A 11 1.76 -8.35 -4.17
C PHE A 11 0.42 -7.61 -4.27
N SER A 12 -0.58 -8.08 -3.53
CA SER A 12 -1.89 -7.42 -3.40
C SER A 12 -2.38 -7.49 -1.95
N LEU A 13 -2.79 -6.33 -1.43
CA LEU A 13 -3.38 -6.21 -0.10
C LEU A 13 -4.72 -5.49 -0.20
N THR A 14 -5.75 -6.15 0.31
CA THR A 14 -7.11 -5.59 0.47
C THR A 14 -7.48 -5.60 1.93
N TYR A 15 -7.91 -4.47 2.48
CA TYR A 15 -8.26 -4.35 3.89
C TYR A 15 -9.34 -3.29 4.11
N TYR A 16 -10.11 -3.46 5.18
CA TYR A 16 -11.03 -2.41 5.62
C TYR A 16 -10.24 -1.26 6.22
N LEU A 17 -10.52 -0.06 5.75
CA LEU A 17 -9.94 1.15 6.30
C LEU A 17 -10.62 1.48 7.62
N ASP A 18 -9.80 1.72 8.63
CA ASP A 18 -10.23 2.33 9.88
C ASP A 18 -9.69 3.77 9.92
N THR A 19 -10.57 4.73 9.66
CA THR A 19 -10.22 6.16 9.65
C THR A 19 -9.93 6.72 11.04
N SER A 20 -10.07 5.92 12.10
CA SER A 20 -9.67 6.30 13.46
C SER A 20 -8.20 6.01 13.75
N ILE A 21 -7.56 5.14 12.95
CA ILE A 21 -6.14 4.81 13.08
C ILE A 21 -5.30 5.96 12.50
N LYS A 22 -4.37 6.48 13.32
CA LYS A 22 -3.50 7.61 12.96
C LYS A 22 -2.14 7.22 12.38
N LYS A 23 -1.80 5.93 12.45
CA LYS A 23 -0.54 5.41 11.90
C LYS A 23 -0.80 4.81 10.52
N ALA A 24 0.11 5.07 9.59
CA ALA A 24 0.07 4.43 8.28
C ALA A 24 0.28 2.92 8.45
N THR A 25 -0.29 2.16 7.52
CA THR A 25 0.09 0.77 7.31
C THR A 25 1.47 0.75 6.67
N GLU A 26 2.39 0.00 7.26
CA GLU A 26 3.76 -0.16 6.77
C GLU A 26 3.88 -1.48 6.00
N ILE A 27 4.34 -1.39 4.75
CA ILE A 27 4.54 -2.55 3.88
C ILE A 27 6.01 -2.60 3.52
N TYR A 28 6.70 -3.66 3.96
CA TYR A 28 8.08 -3.91 3.58
C TYR A 28 8.16 -4.50 2.17
N VAL A 29 8.98 -3.88 1.31
CA VAL A 29 9.23 -4.25 -0.07
C VAL A 29 10.67 -4.78 -0.18
N PRO A 30 10.85 -6.11 -0.22
CA PRO A 30 12.18 -6.71 -0.22
C PRO A 30 12.91 -6.46 -1.54
N SER A 31 14.12 -5.91 -1.45
CA SER A 31 14.98 -5.58 -2.60
C SER A 31 15.38 -6.80 -3.44
N LEU A 32 15.36 -8.00 -2.85
CA LEU A 32 15.60 -9.26 -3.55
C LEU A 32 14.52 -9.56 -4.61
N VAL A 33 13.27 -9.19 -4.34
CA VAL A 33 12.12 -9.41 -5.24
C VAL A 33 11.91 -8.22 -6.16
N TYR A 34 12.16 -7.01 -5.63
CA TYR A 34 11.99 -5.73 -6.32
C TYR A 34 13.30 -4.91 -6.28
N PRO A 35 14.22 -5.12 -7.24
CA PRO A 35 15.47 -4.37 -7.29
C PRO A 35 15.23 -2.86 -7.41
N LYS A 36 15.90 -2.05 -6.59
CA LYS A 36 15.91 -0.56 -6.60
C LYS A 36 14.86 0.14 -7.47
N SER A 37 13.69 0.43 -6.87
CA SER A 37 12.65 1.27 -7.48
C SER A 37 12.09 0.76 -8.82
N THR A 38 12.34 -0.50 -9.21
CA THR A 38 11.70 -1.14 -10.36
C THR A 38 10.39 -1.80 -9.92
N TYR A 39 9.50 -1.02 -9.30
CA TYR A 39 8.16 -1.48 -9.01
C TYR A 39 7.15 -0.34 -9.22
N ASN A 40 5.96 -0.74 -9.66
CA ASN A 40 4.80 0.12 -9.75
C ASN A 40 3.91 -0.14 -8.55
N ILE A 41 3.38 0.94 -7.97
CA ILE A 41 2.35 0.87 -6.94
C ILE A 41 1.04 1.35 -7.54
N THR A 42 0.02 0.52 -7.45
CA THR A 42 -1.35 0.88 -7.81
C THR A 42 -2.19 0.86 -6.56
N VAL A 43 -2.93 1.95 -6.33
CA VAL A 43 -3.87 2.08 -5.22
C VAL A 43 -5.25 2.49 -5.75
N ASN A 44 -6.30 2.16 -5.00
CA ASN A 44 -7.62 2.71 -5.27
C ASN A 44 -7.79 4.12 -4.66
N GLN A 45 -8.90 4.78 -5.00
CA GLN A 45 -9.19 6.16 -4.61
C GLN A 45 -9.26 6.44 -3.10
N TYR A 46 -9.41 5.40 -2.27
CA TYR A 46 -9.62 5.56 -0.82
C TYR A 46 -8.33 5.68 -0.03
N ILE A 47 -7.19 5.30 -0.63
CA ILE A 47 -5.90 5.33 0.03
C ILE A 47 -4.89 6.14 -0.79
N GLN A 48 -3.89 6.66 -0.09
CA GLN A 48 -2.70 7.25 -0.67
C GLN A 48 -1.48 6.50 -0.14
N TRP A 49 -0.36 6.62 -0.85
CA TRP A 49 0.88 5.98 -0.48
C TRP A 49 2.07 6.90 -0.67
N LYS A 50 3.15 6.60 0.06
CA LYS A 50 4.47 7.20 -0.14
C LYS A 50 5.56 6.20 0.29
N VAL A 51 6.78 6.40 -0.21
CA VAL A 51 7.95 5.70 0.31
C VAL A 51 8.36 6.33 1.63
N ASP A 52 8.74 5.52 2.61
CA ASP A 52 9.29 6.01 3.86
C ASP A 52 10.63 6.75 3.60
N PRO A 53 10.82 7.96 4.15
CA PRO A 53 12.00 8.78 3.87
C PRO A 53 13.28 8.27 4.53
N ILE A 54 13.18 7.42 5.56
CA ILE A 54 14.30 6.85 6.30
C ILE A 54 14.65 5.47 5.75
N ASN A 55 13.64 4.64 5.48
CA ASN A 55 13.82 3.29 4.95
C ASN A 55 13.09 3.12 3.62
N THR A 56 13.84 3.23 2.51
CA THR A 56 13.28 3.16 1.15
C THR A 56 12.69 1.80 0.76
N ASN A 57 12.85 0.77 1.59
CA ASN A 57 12.18 -0.51 1.44
C ASN A 57 10.82 -0.54 2.14
N ILE A 58 10.35 0.55 2.73
CA ILE A 58 9.03 0.63 3.38
C ILE A 58 8.13 1.54 2.56
N ILE A 59 6.93 1.04 2.28
CA ILE A 59 5.81 1.82 1.75
C ILE A 59 4.84 2.11 2.87
N LEU A 60 4.52 3.40 3.03
CA LEU A 60 3.53 3.89 3.96
C LEU A 60 2.21 4.06 3.21
N VAL A 61 1.15 3.43 3.70
CA VAL A 61 -0.18 3.47 3.11
C VAL A 61 -1.18 3.97 4.13
N GLU A 62 -1.98 4.97 3.76
CA GLU A 62 -2.97 5.57 4.66
C GLU A 62 -4.25 5.93 3.90
N PRO A 63 -5.41 5.99 4.59
CA PRO A 63 -6.62 6.54 3.99
C PRO A 63 -6.39 7.97 3.52
N THR A 64 -7.00 8.38 2.42
CA THR A 64 -6.88 9.79 2.02
C THR A 64 -7.58 10.70 3.04
N GLN A 65 -7.03 11.90 3.23
CA GLN A 65 -7.52 12.86 4.23
C GLN A 65 -9.01 13.19 4.07
N TYR A 66 -9.52 13.15 2.84
CA TYR A 66 -10.92 13.36 2.53
C TYR A 66 -11.82 12.36 3.28
N TYR A 67 -11.56 11.07 3.17
CA TYR A 67 -12.37 10.03 3.82
C TYR A 67 -12.18 10.03 5.34
N ILE A 68 -10.99 10.39 5.82
CA ILE A 68 -10.73 10.59 7.26
C ILE A 68 -11.63 11.69 7.82
N SER A 69 -11.71 12.85 7.15
CA SER A 69 -12.51 13.98 7.63
C SER A 69 -14.00 13.67 7.70
N LYS A 70 -14.49 12.79 6.81
CA LYS A 70 -15.87 12.33 6.76
C LYS A 70 -16.20 11.19 7.72
N LYS A 71 -15.19 10.59 8.37
CA LYS A 71 -15.35 9.41 9.24
C LYS A 71 -16.12 8.28 8.54
N GLU A 72 -15.84 8.09 7.25
CA GLU A 72 -16.50 7.05 6.46
C GLU A 72 -16.13 5.65 6.96
N LYS A 73 -17.09 4.74 6.90
CA LYS A 73 -16.94 3.36 7.38
C LYS A 73 -17.05 2.40 6.20
N ASN A 74 -16.54 1.17 6.40
CA ASN A 74 -16.64 0.07 5.43
C ASN A 74 -15.95 0.36 4.08
N LEU A 75 -14.99 1.30 4.06
CA LEU A 75 -14.15 1.53 2.90
C LEU A 75 -13.16 0.38 2.75
N LEU A 76 -12.99 -0.11 1.54
CA LEU A 76 -12.02 -1.14 1.21
C LEU A 76 -10.82 -0.49 0.55
N GLY A 77 -9.68 -0.47 1.23
CA GLY A 77 -8.40 -0.09 0.66
C GLY A 77 -7.83 -1.24 -0.16
N ILE A 78 -7.31 -0.91 -1.34
CA ILE A 78 -6.64 -1.88 -2.22
C ILE A 78 -5.30 -1.26 -2.65
N ILE A 79 -4.21 -1.97 -2.36
CA ILE A 79 -2.87 -1.67 -2.87
C ILE A 79 -2.28 -2.89 -3.57
N GLN A 80 -1.61 -2.64 -4.70
CA GLN A 80 -0.88 -3.62 -5.45
C GLN A 80 0.55 -3.12 -5.71
N ILE A 81 1.52 -4.03 -5.59
CA ILE A 81 2.92 -3.76 -5.88
C ILE A 81 3.38 -4.80 -6.89
N ALA A 82 3.82 -4.34 -8.05
CA ALA A 82 4.27 -5.17 -9.16
C ALA A 82 5.64 -4.70 -9.66
N PRO A 83 6.51 -5.57 -10.17
CA PRO A 83 7.74 -5.13 -10.82
C PRO A 83 7.46 -4.20 -12.00
N THR A 84 8.34 -3.23 -12.24
CA THR A 84 8.38 -2.52 -13.52
C THR A 84 8.90 -3.51 -14.56
N ALA A 85 8.18 -3.65 -15.68
CA ALA A 85 8.53 -4.56 -16.77
C ALA A 85 9.94 -4.30 -17.34
#